data_AF-A0A0J8SUQ5-F1
#
_entry.id   AF-A0A0J8SUQ5-F1
#
_cell.length_a   1.000
_cell.length_b   1.000
_cell.length_c   1.000
_cell.angle_alpha   90.00
_cell.angle_beta   90.00
_cell.angle_gamma   90.00
#
_symmetry.space_group_name_H-M   'P 1'
#
loop_
_entity.id
_entity.type
_entity.pdbx_description
1 polymer ?
#
loop_
_entity_poly.entity_id
_entity_poly.type
_entity_poly.pdbx_seq_one_letter_code
_entity_poly.pdbx_strand_id
1 'polypeptide(L)' 'MKTKNIWFNQPAGTWEEALPIGNGTLGGMIFGKTQIERIQLNEDSLWYGGPMQRNNPKALESLSQIRSLF' A
#
# COMPACT_ATOMS: atom_id res chain seq x y z
N MET A 1 26.77 -15.38 -10.89
CA MET A 1 25.90 -14.63 -9.94
C MET A 1 25.00 -15.63 -9.23
N LYS A 2 24.88 -15.57 -7.89
CA LYS A 2 23.87 -16.36 -7.15
C LYS A 2 22.57 -15.57 -7.11
N THR A 3 21.48 -16.16 -7.59
CA THR A 3 20.14 -15.57 -7.55
C THR A 3 19.57 -15.73 -6.14
N LYS A 4 19.00 -14.66 -5.58
CA LYS A 4 18.21 -14.72 -4.34
C LYS A 4 16.76 -14.92 -4.73
N ASN A 5 16.19 -16.05 -4.32
CA ASN A 5 14.84 -16.43 -4.66
C ASN A 5 14.00 -16.59 -3.39
N ILE A 6 12.74 -16.21 -3.49
CA ILE A 6 11.68 -16.60 -2.55
C ILE A 6 10.84 -17.64 -3.29
N TRP A 7 10.62 -18.80 -2.68
CA TRP A 7 9.93 -19.91 -3.33
C TRP A 7 8.98 -20.59 -2.35
N PHE A 8 7.87 -21.12 -2.87
CA PHE A 8 6.85 -21.85 -2.12
C PHE A 8 6.39 -23.06 -2.92
N ASN A 9 5.92 -24.10 -2.22
CA ASN A 9 5.44 -25.35 -2.83
C ASN A 9 3.90 -25.41 -2.90
N GLN A 10 3.20 -24.34 -2.53
CA GLN A 10 1.74 -24.24 -2.55
C GLN A 10 1.32 -22.83 -2.99
N PRO A 11 0.16 -22.68 -3.65
CA PRO A 11 -0.41 -21.38 -4.00
C PRO A 11 -0.85 -20.61 -2.76
N ALA A 12 -0.90 -19.28 -2.86
CA ALA A 12 -1.40 -18.40 -1.80
C ALA A 12 -2.90 -18.60 -1.56
N GLY A 13 -3.29 -18.80 -0.30
CA GLY A 13 -4.67 -18.83 0.17
C GLY A 13 -5.18 -17.43 0.54
N THR A 14 -4.30 -16.58 1.05
CA THR A 14 -4.57 -15.20 1.49
C THR A 14 -3.68 -14.18 0.75
N TRP A 15 -3.95 -12.89 0.95
CA TRP A 15 -3.23 -11.83 0.23
C TRP A 15 -1.79 -11.68 0.72
N GLU A 16 -1.56 -11.87 2.02
CA GLU A 16 -0.28 -11.77 2.71
C GLU A 16 0.72 -12.85 2.25
N GLU A 17 0.22 -13.95 1.68
CA GLU A 17 1.00 -15.05 1.14
C GLU A 17 1.37 -14.86 -0.35
N ALA A 18 0.72 -13.91 -1.05
CA ALA A 18 0.97 -13.66 -2.45
C ALA A 18 2.29 -12.91 -2.67
N LEU A 19 2.93 -13.14 -3.81
CA LEU A 19 4.24 -12.56 -4.12
C LEU A 19 4.09 -11.17 -4.78
N PRO A 20 4.67 -10.10 -4.20
CA PRO A 20 4.61 -8.77 -4.78
C PRO A 20 5.62 -8.60 -5.92
N ILE A 21 5.16 -7.97 -7.00
CA ILE A 21 5.99 -7.43 -8.08
C ILE A 21 5.61 -5.97 -8.33
N GLY A 22 6.54 -5.15 -8.81
CA GLY A 22 6.22 -3.77 -9.18
C GLY A 22 7.37 -3.03 -9.83
N ASN A 23 7.04 -1.92 -10.50
CA ASN A 23 7.99 -1.04 -11.18
C ASN A 23 8.04 0.38 -10.58
N GLY A 24 7.47 0.56 -9.38
CA GLY A 24 7.33 1.85 -8.70
C GLY A 24 5.96 2.51 -8.91
N THR A 25 5.28 2.26 -10.04
CA THR A 25 3.94 2.81 -10.32
C THR A 25 2.87 1.73 -10.32
N LEU A 26 3.11 0.64 -11.06
CA LEU A 26 2.22 -0.52 -11.09
C LEU A 26 2.74 -1.58 -10.12
N GLY A 27 1.79 -2.19 -9.40
CA GLY A 27 2.02 -3.31 -8.50
C GLY A 27 1.13 -4.50 -8.87
N GLY A 28 1.64 -5.70 -8.60
CA GLY A 28 0.93 -6.95 -8.79
C GLY A 28 1.19 -7.92 -7.65
N MET A 29 0.16 -8.57 -7.13
CA MET A 29 0.26 -9.64 -6.15
C MET A 29 -0.10 -10.96 -6.83
N ILE A 30 0.86 -11.87 -6.94
CA ILE A 30 0.74 -13.15 -7.66
C ILE A 30 0.34 -14.26 -6.68
N PHE A 31 -0.80 -14.90 -6.89
CA PHE A 31 -1.29 -15.96 -6.00
C PHE A 31 -0.79 -17.36 -6.37
N GLY A 32 -0.44 -17.62 -7.63
CA GLY A 32 0.15 -18.89 -8.07
C GLY A 32 -0.86 -20.03 -8.22
N LYS A 33 -2.16 -19.72 -8.40
CA LYS A 33 -3.21 -20.75 -8.47
C LYS A 33 -3.15 -21.51 -9.79
N THR A 34 -3.31 -22.84 -9.73
CA THR A 34 -3.09 -23.74 -10.87
C THR A 34 -4.21 -23.74 -11.91
N GLN A 35 -5.48 -23.59 -11.50
CA GLN A 35 -6.63 -23.60 -12.42
C GLN A 35 -7.01 -22.19 -12.87
N ILE A 36 -7.30 -21.32 -11.90
CA ILE A 36 -7.69 -19.93 -12.15
C ILE A 36 -6.75 -19.06 -11.33
N GLU A 37 -5.79 -18.47 -12.03
CA GLU A 37 -4.86 -17.52 -11.41
C GLU A 37 -5.60 -16.25 -10.96
N ARG A 38 -5.13 -15.67 -9.86
CA ARG A 38 -5.49 -14.33 -9.44
C ARG A 38 -4.22 -13.50 -9.37
N ILE A 39 -4.21 -12.42 -10.15
CA ILE A 39 -3.25 -11.33 -9.97
C ILE A 39 -4.04 -10.13 -9.49
N GLN A 40 -3.79 -9.69 -8.26
CA GLN A 40 -4.36 -8.42 -7.80
C GLN A 40 -3.45 -7.28 -8.23
N LEU A 41 -4.04 -6.22 -8.76
CA LEU A 41 -3.31 -5.07 -9.30
C LEU A 41 -3.46 -3.85 -8.41
N ASN A 42 -2.41 -3.04 -8.39
CA ASN A 42 -2.36 -1.73 -7.76
C ASN A 42 -1.73 -0.72 -8.72
N GLU A 43 -2.15 0.53 -8.61
CA GLU A 43 -1.53 1.68 -9.24
C GLU A 43 -1.31 2.74 -8.15
N ASP A 44 -0.09 3.26 -8.05
CA ASP A 44 0.37 4.14 -6.98
C ASP A 44 -0.52 5.39 -6.83
N SER A 45 -0.96 5.99 -7.93
CA SER A 45 -1.75 7.23 -7.89
C SER A 45 -3.25 7.04 -7.65
N LEU A 46 -3.74 5.80 -7.53
CA LEU A 46 -5.16 5.50 -7.35
C LEU A 46 -5.61 5.73 -5.89
N TRP A 47 -5.81 6.99 -5.54
CA TRP A 47 -6.29 7.42 -4.23
C TRP A 47 -7.72 7.93 -4.29
N TYR A 48 -8.47 7.68 -3.21
CA TYR A 48 -9.78 8.30 -3.02
C TYR A 48 -9.63 9.72 -2.46
N GLY A 49 -10.46 10.63 -2.98
CA GLY A 49 -10.47 12.03 -2.59
C GLY A 49 -9.61 12.88 -3.54
N GLY A 50 -10.25 13.85 -4.17
CA GLY A 50 -9.56 14.83 -5.00
C GLY A 50 -8.87 15.92 -4.19
N PRO A 51 -8.48 17.03 -4.85
CA PRO A 51 -7.94 18.20 -4.17
C PRO A 51 -8.88 18.69 -3.06
N MET A 52 -8.35 18.85 -1.86
CA MET A 52 -9.11 19.29 -0.68
C MET A 52 -8.33 20.34 0.11
N GLN A 53 -9.04 21.35 0.61
CA GLN A 53 -8.52 22.27 1.63
C GLN A 53 -8.55 21.58 2.98
N ARG A 54 -7.41 21.03 3.41
CA ARG A 54 -7.27 20.28 4.67
C ARG A 54 -6.75 21.13 5.83
N ASN A 55 -6.52 22.43 5.62
CA ASN A 55 -6.07 23.33 6.67
C ASN A 55 -7.18 23.56 7.69
N ASN A 56 -6.91 23.29 8.96
CA ASN A 56 -7.82 23.63 10.04
C ASN A 56 -7.68 25.14 10.38
N PRO A 57 -8.71 25.97 10.16
CA PRO A 57 -8.62 27.41 10.39
C PRO A 57 -8.42 27.77 11.87
N LYS A 58 -8.79 26.88 12.81
CA LYS A 58 -8.65 27.10 14.25
C LYS A 58 -7.27 26.72 14.80
N ALA A 59 -6.39 26.16 13.98
CA ALA A 59 -5.11 25.64 14.45
C ALA A 59 -4.23 26.73 15.07
N LEU A 60 -4.20 27.92 14.47
CA LEU A 60 -3.39 29.03 14.96
C LEU A 60 -3.88 29.56 16.32
N GLU A 61 -5.20 29.68 16.48
CA GLU A 61 -5.83 30.14 17.72
C GLU A 61 -5.52 29.21 18.90
N SER A 62 -5.57 27.89 18.66
CA SER A 62 -5.34 26.90 19.72
C SER A 62 -3.85 26.64 20.02
N LEU A 63 -2.93 27.10 19.17
CA LEU A 63 -1.52 26.72 19.23
C LEU A 63 -0.82 27.18 20.52
N SER A 64 -1.07 28.42 20.96
CA SER A 64 -0.46 28.97 22.17
C SER A 64 -0.93 28.23 23.42
N GLN A 65 -2.23 27.97 23.52
CA GLN A 65 -2.83 27.23 24.62
C GLN A 65 -2.28 25.81 24.71
N ILE A 66 -2.16 25.09 23.58
CA ILE A 66 -1.61 23.72 23.58
C ILE A 66 -0.15 23.72 24.06
N ARG A 67 0.66 24.69 23.61
CA ARG A 67 2.06 24.81 24.03
C ARG A 67 2.24 25.08 25.52
N SER A 68 1.29 25.76 26.18
CA SER A 68 1.35 26.02 27.61
C SER A 68 0.93 24.84 28.50
N LEU A 69 0.44 23.74 27.92
CA LEU A 69 0.06 22.52 28.66
C LEU A 69 1.25 21.56 28.87
N PHE A 70 2.41 21.88 28.31
CA PHE A 70 3.68 21.18 28.49
C PHE A 70 4.67 22.10 29.23
#